data_AF-A0A0T1QC45-F1
#
_entry.id   AF-A0A0T1QC45-F1
#
_cell.length_a   1.000
_cell.length_b   1.000
_cell.length_c   1.000
_cell.angle_alpha   90.00
_cell.angle_beta   90.00
_cell.angle_gamma   90.00
#
_symmetry.space_group_name_H-M   'P 1'
#
loop_
_entity.id
_entity.type
_entity.pdbx_description
1 polymer ?
#
loop_
_entity_poly.entity_id
_entity_poly.type
_entity_poly.pdbx_seq_one_letter_code
_entity_poly.pdbx_strand_id
1 'polypeptide(L)'
;MTTTGRRALLRAGAAAGAVALVGCTSSEGGEGPRKPSAAELEAERVARAEAALRLRSVTAARGLLERYDTTLAAHPALAPRLTPLRRSVAAHAKALGEGGTTVKPVTTSPTPSVSASASASTAPAPVPAPADPRAALKELAAAERKAADRHTNALLTAPPEYARLLASVAAASAAHAYLLTEGAPA
;
A
#
# COMPACT_ATOMS: atom_id res chain seq x y z
N MET A 1 -34.29 -8.60 -28.54
CA MET A 1 -33.28 -7.94 -29.41
C MET A 1 -32.01 -8.77 -29.37
N THR A 2 -31.70 -9.39 -30.50
CA THR A 2 -30.55 -10.28 -30.73
C THR A 2 -29.33 -9.46 -31.16
N THR A 3 -28.16 -9.71 -30.58
CA THR A 3 -26.87 -9.32 -31.18
C THR A 3 -25.80 -10.29 -30.67
N THR A 4 -25.61 -11.42 -31.36
CA THR A 4 -24.59 -11.66 -32.41
C THR A 4 -23.18 -11.79 -31.85
N GLY A 5 -22.74 -13.03 -31.68
CA GLY A 5 -21.37 -13.39 -31.33
C GLY A 5 -20.37 -13.14 -32.45
N ARG A 6 -19.12 -12.89 -32.08
CA ARG A 6 -17.96 -12.84 -32.99
C ARG A 6 -16.87 -13.76 -32.45
N ARG A 7 -16.95 -15.04 -32.82
CA ARG A 7 -15.83 -16.00 -32.83
C ARG A 7 -15.47 -16.29 -34.29
N ALA A 8 -14.19 -16.57 -34.53
CA ALA A 8 -13.51 -16.75 -35.84
C ALA A 8 -13.20 -15.40 -36.49
N LEU A 9 -11.95 -15.04 -36.81
CA LEU A 9 -10.88 -15.75 -37.53
C LEU A 9 -9.54 -15.24 -36.95
N LEU A 10 -8.46 -16.00 -36.73
CA LEU A 10 -7.58 -16.59 -37.75
C LEU A 10 -6.66 -17.62 -37.06
N ARG A 11 -6.68 -18.85 -37.57
CA ARG A 11 -5.57 -19.81 -37.50
C ARG A 11 -4.73 -19.62 -38.77
N ALA A 12 -3.41 -19.58 -38.64
CA ALA A 12 -2.42 -20.31 -39.47
C ALA A 12 -1.06 -19.59 -39.46
N GLY A 13 -0.01 -20.36 -39.17
CA GLY A 13 1.38 -19.93 -39.25
C GLY A 13 2.30 -21.00 -38.67
N ALA A 14 2.40 -22.14 -39.35
CA ALA A 14 3.30 -23.24 -39.03
C ALA A 14 4.72 -22.96 -39.56
N ALA A 15 5.75 -23.37 -38.82
CA ALA A 15 7.01 -23.86 -39.39
C ALA A 15 7.76 -24.74 -38.38
N ALA A 16 7.98 -25.98 -38.78
CA ALA A 16 8.91 -26.91 -38.15
C ALA A 16 10.35 -26.63 -38.62
N GLY A 17 11.33 -26.90 -37.77
CA GLY A 17 12.75 -26.88 -38.13
C GLY A 17 13.56 -27.68 -37.11
N ALA A 18 14.18 -28.76 -37.58
CA ALA A 18 14.89 -29.77 -36.80
C ALA A 18 16.38 -29.42 -36.54
N VAL A 19 16.89 -29.96 -35.42
CA VAL A 19 18.25 -30.46 -35.11
C VAL A 19 19.47 -29.85 -35.83
N ALA A 20 20.40 -29.27 -35.05
CA ALA A 20 21.84 -29.45 -35.27
C ALA A 20 22.70 -29.10 -34.02
N LEU A 21 23.41 -30.12 -33.53
CA LEU A 21 24.81 -30.16 -33.06
C LEU A 21 25.27 -29.44 -31.77
N VAL A 22 25.97 -30.24 -30.97
CA VAL A 22 26.94 -29.92 -29.92
C VAL A 22 27.84 -28.75 -30.33
N GLY A 23 27.80 -27.69 -29.53
CA GLY A 23 28.78 -26.61 -29.53
C GLY A 23 29.31 -26.40 -28.12
N CYS A 24 30.10 -27.34 -27.61
CA CYS A 24 31.03 -27.07 -26.52
C CYS A 24 32.13 -26.14 -27.06
N THR A 25 31.88 -24.84 -27.10
CA THR A 25 32.97 -23.86 -27.13
C THR A 25 33.06 -23.26 -25.73
N SER A 26 34.04 -23.73 -24.97
CA SER A 26 34.61 -22.91 -23.91
C SER A 26 35.08 -21.61 -24.56
N SER A 27 34.28 -20.56 -24.42
CA SER A 27 34.73 -19.18 -24.60
C SER A 27 34.78 -18.60 -23.21
N GLU A 28 35.98 -18.61 -22.64
CA GLU A 28 36.39 -17.70 -21.57
C GLU A 28 36.36 -16.27 -22.13
N GLY A 29 35.15 -15.72 -22.21
CA GLY A 29 34.90 -14.30 -22.42
C GLY A 29 34.34 -13.77 -21.11
N GLY A 30 35.20 -13.23 -20.27
CA GLY A 30 34.82 -12.63 -19.00
C GLY A 30 33.91 -11.43 -19.21
N GLU A 31 32.61 -11.68 -19.32
CA GLU A 31 31.62 -10.63 -19.32
C GLU A 31 31.19 -10.42 -17.87
N GLY A 32 31.91 -9.51 -17.20
CA GLY A 32 31.50 -9.02 -15.90
C GLY A 32 30.03 -8.55 -15.94
N PRO A 33 29.34 -8.51 -14.78
CA PRO A 33 27.91 -8.20 -14.74
C PRO A 33 27.59 -6.94 -15.55
N ARG A 34 26.70 -7.08 -16.53
CA ARG A 34 26.27 -5.99 -17.42
C ARG A 34 25.77 -4.81 -16.59
N LYS A 35 26.28 -3.60 -16.86
CA LYS A 35 25.81 -2.37 -16.22
C LYS A 35 24.34 -2.12 -16.60
N PRO A 36 23.46 -1.78 -15.64
CA PRO A 36 22.07 -1.47 -15.94
C PRO A 36 21.99 -0.22 -16.83
N SER A 37 21.07 -0.25 -17.77
CA SER A 37 20.71 0.88 -18.62
C SER A 37 20.03 1.99 -17.81
N ALA A 38 20.03 3.21 -18.36
CA ALA A 38 19.33 4.34 -17.74
C ALA A 38 17.83 4.05 -17.54
N ALA A 39 17.20 3.30 -18.46
CA ALA A 39 15.80 2.90 -18.35
C ALA A 39 15.55 1.94 -17.18
N GLU A 40 16.45 0.97 -16.96
CA GLU A 40 16.36 0.04 -15.83
C GLU A 40 16.52 0.75 -14.48
N LEU A 41 17.46 1.70 -14.40
CA LEU A 41 17.65 2.53 -13.20
C LEU A 41 16.41 3.38 -12.90
N GLU A 42 15.79 3.98 -13.91
CA GLU A 42 14.58 4.78 -13.71
C GLU A 42 13.39 3.91 -13.29
N ALA A 43 13.20 2.74 -13.90
CA ALA A 43 12.18 1.78 -13.49
C ALA A 43 12.36 1.35 -12.02
N GLU A 44 13.60 1.12 -11.59
CA GLU A 44 13.93 0.79 -10.21
C GLU A 44 13.64 1.95 -9.24
N ARG A 45 13.93 3.20 -9.64
CA ARG A 45 13.60 4.41 -8.86
C ARG A 45 12.08 4.55 -8.68
N VAL A 46 11.30 4.37 -9.76
CA VAL A 46 9.84 4.41 -9.71
C VAL A 46 9.28 3.30 -8.81
N ALA A 47 9.77 2.07 -8.95
CA ALA A 47 9.35 0.95 -8.11
C ALA A 47 9.65 1.19 -6.61
N ARG A 48 10.83 1.75 -6.29
CA ARG A 48 11.16 2.16 -4.90
C ARG A 48 10.25 3.26 -4.39
N ALA A 49 9.96 4.28 -5.21
CA ALA A 49 9.09 5.38 -4.83
C ALA A 49 7.66 4.87 -4.53
N GLU A 50 7.15 3.96 -5.36
CA GLU A 50 5.86 3.32 -5.19
C GLU A 50 5.81 2.45 -3.92
N ALA A 51 6.84 1.62 -3.68
CA ALA A 51 6.95 0.81 -2.47
C ALA A 51 6.98 1.68 -1.20
N ALA A 52 7.74 2.77 -1.23
CA ALA A 52 7.80 3.73 -0.12
C ALA A 52 6.45 4.43 0.10
N LEU A 53 5.72 4.74 -0.98
CA LEU A 53 4.37 5.31 -0.89
C LEU A 53 3.37 4.35 -0.25
N ARG A 54 3.40 3.07 -0.66
CA ARG A 54 2.56 2.03 -0.03
C ARG A 54 2.85 1.87 1.44
N LEU A 55 4.13 1.78 1.80
CA LEU A 55 4.55 1.67 3.20
C LEU A 55 4.04 2.85 4.04
N ARG A 56 4.21 4.09 3.58
CA ARG A 56 3.70 5.28 4.29
C ARG A 56 2.18 5.23 4.46
N SER A 57 1.46 4.81 3.43
CA SER A 57 -0.01 4.74 3.45
C SER A 57 -0.52 3.69 4.44
N VAL A 58 0.10 2.51 4.46
CA VAL A 58 -0.21 1.44 5.43
C VAL A 58 0.11 1.88 6.86
N THR A 59 1.27 2.50 7.09
CA THR A 59 1.67 2.99 8.41
C THR A 59 0.70 4.06 8.92
N ALA A 60 0.26 4.98 8.07
CA ALA A 60 -0.74 5.98 8.44
C ALA A 60 -2.08 5.34 8.83
N ALA A 61 -2.55 4.35 8.07
CA ALA A 61 -3.79 3.63 8.37
C ALA A 61 -3.70 2.81 9.67
N ARG A 62 -2.55 2.18 9.95
CA ARG A 62 -2.30 1.47 11.21
C ARG A 62 -2.27 2.40 12.41
N GLY A 63 -1.61 3.55 12.30
CA GLY A 63 -1.62 4.56 13.37
C GLY A 63 -3.02 5.14 13.64
N LEU A 64 -3.92 5.12 12.64
CA LEU A 64 -5.32 5.46 12.85
C LEU A 64 -6.08 4.34 13.58
N LEU A 65 -5.84 3.07 13.25
CA LEU A 65 -6.41 1.92 13.96
C LEU A 65 -6.05 1.92 15.45
N GLU A 66 -4.79 2.19 15.77
CA GLU A 66 -4.32 2.28 17.16
C GLU A 66 -5.09 3.37 17.95
N ARG A 67 -5.45 4.48 17.30
CA ARG A 67 -6.28 5.54 17.93
C ARG A 67 -7.71 5.08 18.17
N TYR A 68 -8.30 4.35 17.23
CA TYR A 68 -9.61 3.73 17.42
C TYR A 68 -9.58 2.74 18.60
N ASP A 69 -8.56 1.90 18.66
CA ASP A 69 -8.41 0.89 19.72
C ASP A 69 -8.19 1.55 21.09
N THR A 70 -7.37 2.60 21.15
CA THR A 70 -7.18 3.42 22.36
C THR A 70 -8.49 4.08 22.80
N THR A 71 -9.27 4.63 21.87
CA THR A 71 -10.56 5.26 22.17
C THR A 71 -11.59 4.24 22.66
N LEU A 72 -11.64 3.06 22.05
CA LEU A 72 -12.52 1.97 22.46
C LEU A 72 -12.17 1.44 23.85
N ALA A 73 -10.89 1.35 24.18
CA ALA A 73 -10.42 0.94 25.50
C ALA A 73 -10.79 1.97 26.59
N ALA A 74 -10.65 3.27 26.30
CA ALA A 74 -11.01 4.34 27.23
C ALA A 74 -12.53 4.53 27.37
N HIS A 75 -13.29 4.31 26.28
CA HIS A 75 -14.73 4.58 26.20
C HIS A 75 -15.53 3.40 25.65
N PRO A 76 -15.70 2.30 26.42
CA PRO A 76 -16.42 1.12 25.96
C PRO A 76 -17.88 1.39 25.53
N ALA A 77 -18.51 2.41 26.11
CA ALA A 77 -19.87 2.84 25.76
C ALA A 77 -19.99 3.33 24.29
N LEU A 78 -18.89 3.74 23.66
CA LEU A 78 -18.87 4.16 22.24
C LEU A 78 -18.74 2.97 21.27
N ALA A 79 -18.56 1.74 21.77
CA ALA A 79 -18.30 0.57 20.95
C ALA A 79 -19.33 0.31 19.83
N PRO A 80 -20.66 0.46 20.05
CA PRO A 80 -21.66 0.25 18.98
C PRO A 80 -21.44 1.17 17.78
N ARG A 81 -20.95 2.40 18.02
CA ARG A 81 -20.71 3.41 16.99
C ARG A 81 -19.34 3.26 16.34
N LEU A 82 -18.30 2.96 17.13
CA LEU A 82 -16.92 2.94 16.65
C LEU A 82 -16.50 1.62 16.00
N THR A 83 -17.10 0.49 16.38
CA THR A 83 -16.73 -0.83 15.86
C THR A 83 -16.87 -0.96 14.34
N PRO A 84 -17.97 -0.50 13.69
CA PRO A 84 -18.09 -0.53 12.24
C PRO A 84 -17.02 0.31 11.53
N LEU A 85 -16.73 1.51 12.04
CA LEU A 85 -15.71 2.40 11.48
C LEU A 85 -14.31 1.80 11.61
N ARG A 86 -13.97 1.29 12.80
CA ARG A 86 -12.70 0.58 13.05
C ARG A 86 -12.50 -0.61 12.11
N ARG A 87 -13.56 -1.37 11.82
CA ARG A 87 -13.51 -2.48 10.84
C ARG A 87 -13.23 -1.98 9.43
N SER A 88 -13.87 -0.89 9.00
CA SER A 88 -13.62 -0.28 7.69
C SER A 88 -12.17 0.20 7.58
N VAL A 89 -11.64 0.89 8.58
CA VAL A 89 -10.23 1.32 8.60
C VAL A 89 -9.28 0.12 8.53
N ALA A 90 -9.62 -1.01 9.18
CA ALA A 90 -8.82 -2.22 9.13
C ALA A 90 -8.80 -2.83 7.73
N ALA A 91 -9.95 -2.84 7.04
CA ALA A 91 -10.03 -3.25 5.64
C ALA A 91 -9.23 -2.33 4.72
N HIS A 92 -9.27 -1.00 4.94
CA HIS A 92 -8.44 -0.06 4.17
C HIS A 92 -6.94 -0.28 4.40
N ALA A 93 -6.51 -0.47 5.65
CA ALA A 93 -5.11 -0.76 5.97
C ALA A 93 -4.60 -2.03 5.28
N LYS A 94 -5.46 -3.06 5.20
CA LYS A 94 -5.18 -4.29 4.44
C LYS A 94 -5.06 -4.00 2.94
N ALA A 95 -6.07 -3.36 2.34
CA ALA A 95 -6.11 -3.06 0.91
C ALA A 95 -4.92 -2.19 0.46
N LEU A 96 -4.51 -1.21 1.27
CA LEU A 96 -3.35 -0.35 0.99
C LEU A 96 -2.02 -1.11 0.95
N GLY A 97 -1.94 -2.26 1.61
CA GLY A 97 -0.79 -3.15 1.62
C GLY A 97 -0.84 -4.25 0.57
N GLU A 98 -2.01 -4.51 -0.02
CA GLU A 98 -2.16 -5.45 -1.13
C GLU A 98 -1.59 -4.84 -2.42
N GLY A 99 -0.97 -5.65 -3.28
CA GLY A 99 -0.45 -5.20 -4.57
C GLY A 99 0.95 -4.56 -4.55
N GLY A 100 1.74 -4.74 -3.48
CA GLY A 100 3.17 -4.48 -3.53
C GLY A 100 3.82 -5.37 -4.58
N THR A 101 4.16 -4.79 -5.74
CA THR A 101 4.72 -5.48 -6.89
C THR A 101 5.85 -6.42 -6.47
N THR A 102 5.69 -7.68 -6.85
CA THR A 102 6.71 -8.70 -7.00
C THR A 102 7.81 -8.21 -7.94
N VAL A 103 8.64 -7.28 -7.50
CA VAL A 103 10.01 -7.20 -8.02
C VAL A 103 10.70 -8.38 -7.38
N LYS A 104 10.74 -9.51 -8.11
CA LYS A 104 11.60 -10.63 -7.75
C LYS A 104 13.00 -10.03 -7.59
N PRO A 105 13.63 -10.09 -6.40
CA PRO A 105 14.99 -9.64 -6.29
C PRO A 105 15.79 -10.47 -7.28
N VAL A 106 16.52 -9.81 -8.18
CA VAL A 106 17.68 -10.47 -8.79
C VAL A 106 18.47 -10.98 -7.59
N THR A 107 18.57 -12.30 -7.49
CA THR A 107 19.35 -13.02 -6.49
C THR A 107 20.79 -12.56 -6.60
N THR A 108 21.15 -11.51 -5.86
CA THR A 108 22.51 -11.30 -5.41
C THR A 108 22.66 -12.10 -4.13
N SER A 109 23.57 -13.08 -4.18
CA SER A 109 23.95 -13.97 -3.10
C SER A 109 24.08 -13.28 -1.74
N PRO A 110 23.71 -13.95 -0.64
CA PRO A 110 23.82 -13.39 0.70
C PRO A 110 25.29 -13.37 1.16
N THR A 111 25.87 -12.18 1.27
CA THR A 111 27.04 -11.96 2.15
C THR A 111 26.54 -11.53 3.53
N PRO A 112 26.92 -12.23 4.62
CA PRO A 112 26.53 -11.83 5.95
C PRO A 112 27.42 -10.70 6.48
N SER A 113 26.84 -9.90 7.37
CA SER A 113 27.49 -8.95 8.27
C SER A 113 27.79 -7.56 7.69
N VAL A 114 26.98 -6.57 8.08
CA VAL A 114 27.41 -5.59 9.09
C VAL A 114 26.19 -5.08 9.87
N SER A 115 26.27 -5.14 11.20
CA SER A 115 25.37 -4.46 12.12
C SER A 115 25.28 -2.97 11.80
N ALA A 116 24.13 -2.53 11.27
CA ALA A 116 23.74 -1.13 11.31
C ALA A 116 22.69 -1.00 12.41
N SER A 117 23.13 -0.49 13.56
CA SER A 117 22.31 -0.06 14.68
C SER A 117 21.28 0.96 14.17
N ALA A 118 20.10 0.50 13.81
CA ALA A 118 18.96 1.39 13.63
C ALA A 118 18.58 1.87 15.02
N SER A 119 19.03 3.09 15.35
CA SER A 119 18.53 3.85 16.49
C SER A 119 17.04 3.60 16.61
N ALA A 120 16.65 2.94 17.69
CA ALA A 120 15.27 2.85 18.10
C ALA A 120 14.80 4.29 18.32
N SER A 121 14.26 4.91 17.27
CA SER A 121 13.45 6.11 17.39
C SER A 121 12.37 5.70 18.36
N THR A 122 12.47 6.21 19.58
CA THR A 122 11.51 5.99 20.64
C THR A 122 10.15 6.31 20.03
N ALA A 123 9.38 5.26 19.71
CA ALA A 123 8.05 5.45 19.19
C ALA A 123 7.34 6.35 20.20
N PRO A 124 6.80 7.51 19.79
CA PRO A 124 6.12 8.39 20.72
C PRO A 124 5.08 7.54 21.46
N ALA A 125 5.10 7.61 22.80
CA ALA A 125 4.18 6.85 23.62
C ALA A 125 2.75 7.06 23.10
N PRO A 126 1.91 6.00 23.09
CA PRO A 126 0.55 6.11 22.61
C PRO A 126 -0.14 7.26 23.37
N VAL A 127 -0.61 8.25 22.61
CA VAL A 127 -1.27 9.41 23.19
C VAL A 127 -2.57 8.90 23.82
N PRO A 128 -2.76 9.06 25.14
CA PRO A 128 -3.97 8.57 25.79
C PRO A 128 -5.19 9.30 25.21
N ALA A 129 -6.30 8.58 25.06
CA ALA A 129 -7.55 9.20 24.64
C ALA A 129 -8.01 10.21 25.71
N PRO A 130 -8.65 11.33 25.30
CA PRO A 130 -9.27 12.27 26.24
C PRO A 130 -10.24 11.57 27.19
N ALA A 131 -10.28 12.02 28.44
CA ALA A 131 -11.21 11.49 29.44
C ALA A 131 -12.68 11.81 29.13
N ASP A 132 -12.96 12.88 28.39
CA ASP A 132 -14.30 13.21 27.90
C ASP A 132 -14.60 12.43 26.59
N PRO A 133 -15.68 11.62 26.54
CA PRO A 133 -16.08 10.90 25.34
C PRO A 133 -16.31 11.82 24.12
N ARG A 134 -16.85 13.02 24.32
CA ARG A 134 -17.11 13.97 23.22
C ARG A 134 -15.80 14.53 22.67
N ALA A 135 -14.84 14.88 23.53
CA ALA A 135 -13.49 15.27 23.12
C ALA A 135 -12.78 14.14 22.37
N ALA A 136 -12.88 12.90 22.84
CA ALA A 136 -12.27 11.74 22.17
C ALA A 136 -12.81 11.53 20.75
N LEU A 137 -14.12 11.69 20.54
CA LEU A 137 -14.72 11.63 19.20
C LEU A 137 -14.23 12.78 18.29
N LYS A 138 -14.07 14.00 18.83
CA LYS A 138 -13.55 15.14 18.06
C LYS A 138 -12.10 14.92 17.62
N GLU A 139 -11.26 14.39 18.50
CA GLU A 139 -9.87 14.06 18.17
C GLU A 139 -9.78 12.94 17.13
N LEU A 140 -10.62 11.91 17.25
CA LEU A 140 -10.70 10.83 16.28
C LEU A 140 -11.17 11.35 14.91
N ALA A 141 -12.16 12.25 14.88
CA ALA A 141 -12.61 12.91 13.66
C ALA A 141 -11.50 13.76 13.01
N ALA A 142 -10.69 14.46 13.83
CA ALA A 142 -9.54 15.20 13.34
C ALA A 142 -8.45 14.26 12.77
N ALA A 143 -8.25 13.10 13.38
CA ALA A 143 -7.32 12.08 12.89
C ALA A 143 -7.77 11.51 11.53
N GLU A 144 -9.07 11.25 11.36
CA GLU A 144 -9.68 10.82 10.08
C GLU A 144 -9.52 11.88 8.98
N ARG A 145 -9.79 13.17 9.27
CA ARG A 145 -9.53 14.26 8.30
C ARG A 145 -8.07 14.31 7.89
N LYS A 146 -7.15 14.23 8.85
CA LYS A 146 -5.71 14.21 8.59
C LYS A 146 -5.28 12.97 7.79
N ALA A 147 -5.97 11.84 7.92
CA ALA A 147 -5.73 10.67 7.08
C ALA A 147 -6.21 10.92 5.64
N ALA A 148 -7.43 11.45 5.48
CA ALA A 148 -7.97 11.84 4.17
C ALA A 148 -7.06 12.83 3.43
N ASP A 149 -6.57 13.87 4.11
CA ASP A 149 -5.66 14.86 3.52
C ASP A 149 -4.33 14.23 3.08
N ARG A 150 -3.75 13.34 3.90
CA ARG A 150 -2.52 12.63 3.53
C ARG A 150 -2.73 11.73 2.31
N HIS A 151 -3.82 11.00 2.25
CA HIS A 151 -4.13 10.13 1.11
C HIS A 151 -4.43 10.96 -0.15
N THR A 152 -5.09 12.11 -0.02
CA THR A 152 -5.34 13.05 -1.14
C THR A 152 -4.04 13.63 -1.68
N ASN A 153 -3.12 14.04 -0.81
CA ASN A 153 -1.80 14.52 -1.22
C ASN A 153 -0.96 13.42 -1.89
N ALA A 154 -1.08 12.17 -1.42
CA ALA A 154 -0.38 11.03 -1.99
C ALA A 154 -0.77 10.74 -3.46
N LEU A 155 -1.98 11.12 -3.88
CA LEU A 155 -2.48 10.93 -5.25
C LEU A 155 -1.54 11.53 -6.31
N LEU A 156 -0.90 12.66 -6.00
CA LEU A 156 -0.06 13.41 -6.92
C LEU A 156 1.18 12.63 -7.41
N THR A 157 1.58 11.61 -6.65
CA THR A 157 2.79 10.81 -6.92
C THR A 157 2.49 9.32 -7.08
N ALA A 158 1.22 8.93 -6.99
CA ALA A 158 0.80 7.54 -7.03
C ALA A 158 0.62 7.04 -8.48
N PRO A 159 0.95 5.78 -8.78
CA PRO A 159 0.53 5.15 -10.02
C PRO A 159 -1.01 5.10 -10.14
N PRO A 160 -1.58 5.06 -11.36
CA PRO A 160 -3.01 5.24 -11.58
C PRO A 160 -3.92 4.29 -10.79
N GLU A 161 -3.57 3.01 -10.73
CA GLU A 161 -4.29 1.98 -9.97
C GLU A 161 -4.32 2.31 -8.47
N TYR A 162 -3.14 2.61 -7.91
CA TYR A 162 -3.00 2.93 -6.49
C TYR A 162 -3.63 4.28 -6.13
N ALA A 163 -3.60 5.25 -7.05
CA ALA A 163 -4.26 6.54 -6.89
C ALA A 163 -5.79 6.38 -6.72
N ARG A 164 -6.44 5.51 -7.50
CA ARG A 164 -7.88 5.24 -7.35
C ARG A 164 -8.21 4.62 -5.99
N LEU A 165 -7.36 3.70 -5.52
CA LEU A 165 -7.51 3.12 -4.18
C LEU A 165 -7.36 4.19 -3.09
N LEU A 166 -6.31 5.01 -3.15
CA LEU A 166 -6.07 6.11 -2.22
C LEU A 166 -7.23 7.11 -2.20
N ALA A 167 -7.80 7.44 -3.37
CA ALA A 167 -8.91 8.37 -3.47
C ALA A 167 -10.18 7.82 -2.80
N SER A 168 -10.48 6.53 -3.01
CA SER A 168 -11.58 5.85 -2.33
C SER A 168 -11.41 5.83 -0.81
N VAL A 169 -10.21 5.50 -0.33
CA VAL A 169 -9.89 5.51 1.11
C VAL A 169 -9.97 6.92 1.69
N ALA A 170 -9.48 7.94 0.98
CA ALA A 170 -9.56 9.33 1.41
C ALA A 170 -11.02 9.79 1.57
N ALA A 171 -11.88 9.46 0.59
CA ALA A 171 -13.30 9.76 0.65
C ALA A 171 -14.00 9.05 1.83
N ALA A 172 -13.67 7.79 2.07
CA ALA A 172 -14.21 7.04 3.22
C ALA A 172 -13.77 7.64 4.56
N SER A 173 -12.49 8.03 4.71
CA SER A 173 -12.00 8.73 5.90
C SER A 173 -12.69 10.09 6.12
N ALA A 174 -12.95 10.85 5.05
CA ALA A 174 -13.72 12.08 5.15
C ALA A 174 -15.16 11.81 5.63
N ALA A 175 -15.81 10.75 5.12
CA ALA A 175 -17.13 10.33 5.59
C ALA A 175 -17.12 9.87 7.06
N HIS A 176 -16.09 9.14 7.50
CA HIS A 176 -15.94 8.76 8.90
C HIS A 176 -15.79 9.98 9.81
N ALA A 177 -14.99 10.97 9.41
CA ALA A 177 -14.84 12.20 10.16
C ALA A 177 -16.17 12.93 10.37
N TYR A 178 -17.02 12.97 9.34
CA TYR A 178 -18.37 13.52 9.41
C TYR A 178 -19.26 12.69 10.35
N LEU A 179 -19.27 11.36 10.22
CA LEU A 179 -20.05 10.48 11.08
C LEU A 179 -19.64 10.57 12.56
N LEU A 180 -18.38 10.88 12.85
CA LEU A 180 -17.87 11.07 14.21
C LEU A 180 -18.31 12.40 14.83
N THR A 181 -18.60 13.44 14.03
CA THR A 181 -19.08 14.73 14.54
C THR A 181 -20.60 14.83 14.58
N GLU A 182 -21.31 14.24 13.61
CA GLU A 182 -22.78 14.39 13.48
C GLU A 182 -23.60 13.29 14.18
N GLY A 183 -23.01 12.12 14.45
CA GLY A 183 -23.74 10.95 14.98
C GLY A 183 -23.95 10.90 16.50
N ALA A 184 -23.76 12.00 17.23
CA ALA A 184 -24.01 12.05 18.67
C ALA A 184 -25.45 12.54 18.93
N PRO A 185 -26.33 11.75 19.57
CA PRO A 185 -27.55 12.33 20.12
C PRO A 185 -27.14 13.42 21.12
N ALA A 186 -27.81 14.59 21.03
CA ALA A 186 -27.61 15.73 21.92
C ALA A 186 -27.83 15.35 23.38
#